data_AF-A0A317Z993-F1
#
_entry.id   AF-A0A317Z993-F1
#
_cell.length_a   1.000
_cell.length_b   1.000
_cell.length_c   1.000
_cell.angle_alpha   90.00
_cell.angle_beta   90.00
_cell.angle_gamma   90.00
#
_symmetry.space_group_name_H-M   'P 1'
#
loop_
_entity.id
_entity.type
_entity.pdbx_description
1 polymer ?
#
loop_
_entity_poly.entity_id
_entity_poly.type
_entity_poly.pdbx_seq_one_letter_code
_entity_poly.pdbx_strand_id
1 'polypeptide(L)'
;LNFLYKNTDLQVAYNFNMVAITEGRPKLMGIKPIISSYLNHQIEVVTRRTSFDLKHTEERMHIVEGLMKALSILDEVIALIRNSKNKRDAKENLVKTYDFTEAQAEAIVMLQLYRLTNTDIVALQEEYDALKQKIAALKHILENHDALLDVIKEEL
;
A
#
# COMPACT_ATOMS: atom_id res chain seq x y z
N LEU A 1 51.90 -17.74 -27.79
CA LEU A 1 50.94 -17.03 -26.92
C LEU A 1 51.28 -15.56 -26.73
N ASN A 2 52.48 -15.20 -26.23
CA ASN A 2 52.89 -13.79 -26.04
C ASN A 2 52.79 -12.91 -27.29
N PHE A 3 53.03 -13.48 -28.48
CA PHE A 3 52.85 -12.77 -29.74
C PHE A 3 51.39 -12.39 -29.99
N LEU A 4 50.45 -13.27 -29.65
CA LEU A 4 49.01 -13.02 -29.84
C LEU A 4 48.51 -11.99 -28.82
N TYR A 5 48.91 -12.07 -27.55
CA TYR A 5 48.56 -11.06 -26.54
C TYR A 5 49.02 -9.63 -26.90
N LYS A 6 50.10 -9.48 -27.68
CA LYS A 6 50.62 -8.16 -28.10
C LYS A 6 50.02 -7.63 -29.39
N ASN A 7 49.64 -8.52 -30.30
CA ASN A 7 49.29 -8.14 -31.68
C ASN A 7 47.82 -8.41 -32.01
N THR A 8 47.04 -8.95 -31.08
CA THR A 8 45.61 -9.20 -31.25
C THR A 8 44.85 -8.84 -29.97
N ASP A 9 43.53 -8.68 -30.08
CA ASP A 9 42.63 -8.45 -28.96
C ASP A 9 42.42 -9.69 -28.06
N LEU A 10 43.34 -10.66 -28.11
CA LEU A 10 43.33 -11.80 -27.21
C LEU A 10 43.58 -11.36 -25.74
N GLN A 11 44.22 -10.20 -25.54
CA GLN A 11 44.31 -9.52 -24.25
C GLN A 11 44.08 -8.02 -24.45
N VAL A 12 43.02 -7.48 -23.85
CA VAL A 12 42.67 -6.06 -23.93
C VAL A 12 42.62 -5.47 -22.52
N ALA A 13 43.21 -4.28 -22.34
CA ALA A 13 43.08 -3.53 -21.10
C ALA A 13 41.75 -2.77 -21.08
N TYR A 14 40.95 -2.98 -20.03
CA TYR A 14 39.74 -2.19 -19.78
C TYR A 14 40.01 -1.16 -18.69
N ASN A 15 39.99 0.12 -19.07
CA ASN A 15 40.15 1.21 -18.12
C ASN A 15 38.81 1.52 -17.45
N PHE A 16 38.69 1.17 -16.17
CA PHE A 16 37.46 1.32 -15.41
C PHE A 16 37.26 2.78 -14.96
N ASN A 17 36.33 3.51 -15.59
CA ASN A 17 35.94 4.86 -15.19
C ASN A 17 34.45 4.90 -14.82
N MET A 18 34.14 4.64 -13.54
CA MET A 18 32.78 4.54 -13.04
C MET A 18 32.27 5.93 -12.61
N VAL A 19 31.77 6.72 -13.56
CA VAL A 19 31.08 7.99 -13.28
C VAL A 19 29.57 7.76 -13.34
N ALA A 20 28.86 8.12 -12.27
CA ALA A 20 27.41 7.99 -12.17
C ALA A 20 26.78 9.27 -11.61
N ILE A 21 25.50 9.49 -11.92
CA ILE A 21 24.73 10.59 -11.33
C ILE A 21 24.18 10.11 -9.98
N THR A 22 24.53 10.81 -8.92
CA THR A 22 23.94 10.60 -7.59
C THR A 22 23.57 11.97 -7.02
N GLU A 23 22.39 12.09 -6.42
CA GLU A 23 21.88 13.35 -5.86
C GLU A 23 21.88 14.50 -6.90
N GLY A 24 21.59 14.18 -8.17
CA GLY A 24 21.53 15.15 -9.26
C GLY A 24 22.87 15.67 -9.77
N ARG A 25 24.00 15.06 -9.40
CA ARG A 25 25.33 15.47 -9.86
C ARG A 25 26.20 14.27 -10.29
N PRO A 26 27.04 14.42 -11.33
CA PRO A 26 27.99 13.37 -11.70
C PRO A 26 29.08 13.24 -10.64
N LYS A 27 29.35 12.03 -10.17
CA LYS A 27 30.43 11.69 -9.25
C LYS A 27 31.20 10.47 -9.77
N LEU A 28 32.52 10.46 -9.60
CA LEU A 28 33.33 9.25 -9.76
C LEU A 28 33.09 8.36 -8.54
N MET A 29 32.65 7.14 -8.77
CA MET A 29 32.21 6.21 -7.73
C MET A 29 33.14 5.00 -7.66
N GLY A 30 33.39 4.53 -6.44
CA GLY A 30 33.95 3.20 -6.20
C GLY A 30 32.85 2.16 -5.98
N ILE A 31 33.26 0.91 -5.74
CA ILE A 31 32.33 -0.21 -5.48
C ILE A 31 31.45 0.03 -4.25
N LYS A 32 32.03 0.48 -3.14
CA LYS A 32 31.24 0.73 -1.91
C LYS A 32 30.21 1.86 -2.11
N PRO A 33 30.58 3.05 -2.63
CA PRO A 33 29.61 4.10 -2.93
C PRO A 33 28.48 3.68 -3.87
N ILE A 34 28.75 2.91 -4.93
CA ILE A 34 27.68 2.53 -5.88
C ILE A 34 26.68 1.57 -5.24
N ILE A 35 27.16 0.62 -4.42
CA ILE A 35 26.30 -0.32 -3.68
C ILE A 35 25.46 0.45 -2.64
N SER A 36 26.07 1.39 -1.91
CA SER A 36 25.33 2.22 -0.96
C SER A 36 24.26 3.07 -1.64
N SER A 37 24.54 3.66 -2.81
CA SER A 37 23.54 4.40 -3.58
C SER A 37 22.37 3.51 -4.02
N TYR A 38 22.66 2.27 -4.45
CA TYR A 38 21.61 1.31 -4.80
C TYR A 38 20.76 0.91 -3.59
N LEU A 39 21.39 0.58 -2.45
CA LEU A 39 20.67 0.23 -1.21
C LEU A 39 19.78 1.39 -0.73
N ASN A 40 20.27 2.62 -0.77
CA ASN A 40 19.48 3.80 -0.41
C ASN A 40 18.25 3.96 -1.31
N HIS A 41 18.41 3.68 -2.62
CA HIS A 41 17.28 3.68 -3.54
C HIS A 41 16.27 2.57 -3.21
N GLN A 42 16.74 1.35 -2.88
CA GLN A 42 15.85 0.26 -2.45
C GLN A 42 15.06 0.63 -1.19
N ILE A 43 15.71 1.25 -0.21
CA ILE A 43 15.05 1.77 0.99
C ILE A 43 13.95 2.77 0.63
N GLU A 44 14.23 3.71 -0.26
CA GLU A 44 13.23 4.68 -0.71
C GLU A 44 12.04 3.98 -1.40
N VAL A 45 12.31 3.07 -2.33
CA VAL A 45 11.29 2.34 -3.09
C VAL A 45 10.38 1.54 -2.16
N VAL A 46 10.96 0.74 -1.26
CA VAL A 46 10.20 -0.07 -0.30
C VAL A 46 9.41 0.82 0.66
N THR A 47 10.01 1.90 1.17
CA THR A 47 9.30 2.86 2.05
C THR A 47 8.08 3.46 1.37
N ARG A 48 8.22 3.87 0.10
CA ARG A 48 7.13 4.49 -0.68
C ARG A 48 6.04 3.47 -1.00
N ARG A 49 6.40 2.25 -1.36
CA ARG A 49 5.46 1.15 -1.59
C ARG A 49 4.68 0.82 -0.32
N THR A 50 5.37 0.59 0.80
CA THR A 50 4.73 0.26 2.08
C THR A 50 3.83 1.39 2.57
N SER A 51 4.23 2.65 2.41
CA SER A 51 3.38 3.82 2.72
C SER A 51 2.13 3.88 1.86
N PHE A 52 2.24 3.57 0.57
CA PHE A 52 1.09 3.51 -0.34
C PHE A 52 0.13 2.39 0.06
N ASP A 53 0.67 1.18 0.31
CA ASP A 53 -0.12 0.03 0.72
C ASP A 53 -0.81 0.26 2.07
N LEU A 54 -0.14 0.91 3.01
CA LEU A 54 -0.71 1.27 4.32
C LEU A 54 -1.91 2.18 4.13
N LYS A 55 -1.74 3.27 3.39
CA LYS A 55 -2.81 4.23 3.10
C LYS A 55 -4.01 3.54 2.45
N HIS A 56 -3.77 2.71 1.44
CA HIS A 56 -4.85 2.00 0.76
C HIS A 56 -5.57 0.99 1.68
N THR A 57 -4.82 0.32 2.55
CA THR A 57 -5.37 -0.62 3.53
C THR A 57 -6.19 0.10 4.61
N GLU A 58 -5.75 1.27 5.08
CA GLU A 58 -6.49 2.12 6.02
C GLU A 58 -7.78 2.69 5.40
N GLU A 59 -7.73 3.12 4.13
CA GLU A 59 -8.94 3.54 3.39
C GLU A 59 -9.96 2.40 3.29
N ARG A 60 -9.50 1.17 3.01
CA ARG A 60 -10.38 0.00 2.98
C ARG A 60 -10.95 -0.33 4.35
N MET A 61 -10.12 -0.29 5.40
CA MET A 61 -10.54 -0.50 6.78
C MET A 61 -11.66 0.46 7.17
N HIS A 62 -11.50 1.74 6.85
CA HIS A 62 -12.50 2.78 7.10
C HIS A 62 -13.88 2.45 6.49
N ILE A 63 -13.89 1.89 5.28
CA ILE A 63 -15.14 1.43 4.64
C ILE A 63 -15.74 0.24 5.39
N VAL A 64 -14.92 -0.77 5.71
CA VAL A 64 -15.37 -1.98 6.42
C VAL A 64 -15.97 -1.63 7.78
N GLU A 65 -15.35 -0.71 8.53
CA GLU A 65 -15.89 -0.19 9.80
C GLU A 65 -17.27 0.46 9.62
N GLY A 66 -17.45 1.23 8.55
CA GLY A 66 -18.74 1.84 8.21
C GLY A 66 -19.81 0.79 7.90
N LEU A 67 -19.44 -0.25 7.14
CA LEU A 67 -20.35 -1.35 6.80
C LEU A 67 -20.74 -2.17 8.04
N MET A 68 -19.79 -2.48 8.92
CA MET A 68 -20.06 -3.18 10.18
C MET A 68 -20.99 -2.38 11.09
N LYS A 69 -20.73 -1.07 11.23
CA LYS A 69 -21.62 -0.17 11.97
C LYS A 69 -23.02 -0.15 11.34
N ALA A 70 -23.12 -0.04 10.02
CA ALA A 70 -24.42 -0.04 9.34
C ALA A 70 -25.19 -1.35 9.53
N LEU A 71 -24.50 -2.50 9.52
CA LEU A 71 -25.11 -3.81 9.79
C LEU A 71 -25.68 -3.91 11.22
N SER A 72 -25.03 -3.28 12.20
CA SER A 72 -25.53 -3.27 13.59
C SER A 72 -26.84 -2.50 13.78
N ILE A 73 -27.17 -1.57 12.87
CA ILE A 73 -28.38 -0.74 12.86
C ILE A 73 -29.13 -0.85 11.53
N LEU A 74 -29.13 -2.06 10.94
CA LEU A 74 -29.56 -2.29 9.56
C LEU A 74 -30.99 -1.82 9.28
N ASP A 75 -31.94 -2.13 10.17
CA ASP A 75 -33.35 -1.78 9.97
C ASP A 75 -33.54 -0.26 9.90
N GLU A 76 -32.83 0.50 10.73
CA GLU A 76 -32.90 1.96 10.77
C GLU A 76 -32.25 2.57 9.52
N VAL A 77 -31.11 2.03 9.10
CA VAL A 77 -30.40 2.42 7.87
C VAL A 77 -31.32 2.19 6.64
N ILE A 78 -31.98 1.04 6.55
CA ILE A 78 -32.92 0.74 5.46
C ILE A 78 -34.12 1.71 5.50
N ALA A 79 -34.68 1.98 6.68
CA ALA A 79 -35.79 2.91 6.82
C ALA A 79 -35.40 4.33 6.37
N LEU A 80 -34.22 4.81 6.77
CA LEU A 80 -33.69 6.11 6.36
C LEU A 80 -33.47 6.18 4.84
N ILE A 81 -32.89 5.14 4.24
CA ILE A 81 -32.65 5.09 2.78
C ILE A 81 -33.99 5.08 2.03
N ARG A 82 -34.98 4.30 2.48
CA ARG A 82 -36.31 4.23 1.85
C ARG A 82 -37.11 5.53 1.95
N ASN A 83 -36.90 6.31 3.01
CA ASN A 83 -37.54 7.61 3.21
C ASN A 83 -36.82 8.76 2.47
N SER A 84 -35.65 8.51 1.91
CA SER A 84 -34.87 9.52 1.18
C SER A 84 -35.36 9.67 -0.26
N LYS A 85 -35.28 10.89 -0.81
CA LYS A 85 -35.82 11.21 -2.14
C LYS A 85 -35.02 10.61 -3.29
N ASN A 86 -33.71 10.46 -3.11
CA ASN A 86 -32.79 9.93 -4.10
C ASN A 86 -31.49 9.48 -3.43
N LYS A 87 -30.57 8.90 -4.23
CA LYS A 87 -29.27 8.40 -3.76
C LYS A 87 -28.45 9.47 -3.02
N ARG A 88 -28.42 10.71 -3.51
CA ARG A 88 -27.64 11.79 -2.88
C ARG A 88 -28.22 12.16 -1.51
N ASP A 89 -29.54 12.30 -1.44
CA ASP A 89 -30.28 12.59 -0.22
C ASP A 89 -30.07 11.49 0.85
N ALA A 90 -30.10 10.22 0.44
CA ALA A 90 -29.81 9.09 1.33
C ALA A 90 -28.41 9.17 1.95
N LYS A 91 -27.38 9.50 1.14
CA LYS A 91 -26.02 9.67 1.66
C LYS A 91 -25.92 10.82 2.64
N GLU A 92 -26.47 11.98 2.31
CA GLU A 92 -26.46 13.14 3.22
C GLU A 92 -27.16 12.83 4.55
N ASN A 93 -28.27 12.09 4.51
CA ASN A 93 -29.00 11.68 5.71
C ASN A 93 -28.21 10.67 6.56
N LEU A 94 -27.51 9.71 5.94
CA LEU A 94 -26.63 8.77 6.65
C LEU A 94 -25.47 9.50 7.34
N VAL A 95 -24.86 10.46 6.65
CA VAL A 95 -23.78 11.30 7.21
C VAL A 95 -24.29 12.11 8.40
N LYS A 96 -25.46 12.78 8.27
CA LYS A 96 -26.00 13.66 9.31
C LYS A 96 -26.56 12.92 10.53
N THR A 97 -27.15 11.74 10.34
CA THR A 97 -27.90 11.04 11.39
C THR A 97 -27.01 10.07 12.18
N TYR A 98 -26.04 9.47 11.50
CA TYR A 98 -25.23 8.38 12.05
C TYR A 98 -23.73 8.64 11.98
N ASP A 99 -23.32 9.88 11.67
CA ASP A 99 -21.92 10.31 11.59
C ASP A 99 -21.04 9.43 10.67
N PHE A 100 -21.63 8.87 9.62
CA PHE A 100 -20.85 8.20 8.58
C PHE A 100 -20.07 9.23 7.77
N THR A 101 -18.88 8.86 7.28
CA THR A 101 -18.22 9.69 6.27
C THR A 101 -18.90 9.54 4.92
N GLU A 102 -18.64 10.47 3.99
CA GLU A 102 -19.20 10.39 2.64
C GLU A 102 -18.84 9.07 1.93
N ALA A 103 -17.60 8.59 2.11
CA ALA A 103 -17.15 7.33 1.52
C ALA A 103 -17.86 6.11 2.13
N GLN A 104 -18.10 6.12 3.44
CA GLN A 104 -18.88 5.06 4.10
C GLN A 104 -20.35 5.09 3.65
N ALA A 105 -20.96 6.27 3.60
CA ALA A 105 -22.34 6.44 3.16
C ALA A 105 -22.53 5.99 1.71
N GLU A 106 -21.57 6.29 0.81
CA GLU A 106 -21.58 5.76 -0.56
C GLU A 106 -21.52 4.23 -0.57
N ALA A 107 -20.61 3.63 0.20
CA ALA A 107 -20.48 2.18 0.28
C ALA A 107 -21.75 1.49 0.84
N ILE A 108 -22.40 2.09 1.84
CA ILE A 108 -23.65 1.59 2.43
C ILE A 108 -24.78 1.64 1.40
N VAL A 109 -24.95 2.75 0.69
CA VAL A 109 -26.02 2.90 -0.31
C VAL A 109 -25.78 2.01 -1.55
N MET A 110 -24.52 1.70 -1.85
CA MET A 110 -24.16 0.74 -2.91
C MET A 110 -24.25 -0.74 -2.47
N LEU A 111 -24.51 -1.03 -1.20
CA LEU A 111 -24.53 -2.39 -0.69
C LEU A 111 -25.70 -3.19 -1.29
N GLN A 112 -25.41 -4.41 -1.74
CA GLN A 112 -26.40 -5.31 -2.33
C GLN A 112 -27.09 -6.14 -1.25
N LEU A 113 -28.41 -6.28 -1.32
CA LEU A 113 -29.22 -6.93 -0.28
C LEU A 113 -28.81 -8.38 0.03
N TYR A 114 -28.26 -9.13 -0.93
CA TYR A 114 -27.79 -10.49 -0.66
C TYR A 114 -26.56 -10.51 0.25
N ARG A 115 -25.80 -9.40 0.40
CA ARG A 115 -24.64 -9.30 1.29
C ARG A 115 -25.02 -9.17 2.78
N LEU A 116 -26.30 -9.36 3.09
CA LEU A 116 -26.86 -9.33 4.44
C LEU A 116 -26.98 -10.75 5.02
N THR A 117 -26.48 -11.79 4.33
CA THR A 117 -26.49 -13.14 4.90
C THR A 117 -25.50 -13.25 6.06
N ASN A 118 -25.74 -14.19 6.98
CA ASN A 118 -24.80 -14.46 8.08
C ASN A 118 -23.40 -14.78 7.56
N THR A 119 -23.27 -15.47 6.41
CA THR A 119 -21.99 -15.78 5.80
C THR A 119 -21.23 -14.52 5.36
N ASP A 120 -21.92 -13.55 4.75
CA ASP A 120 -21.31 -12.28 4.35
C ASP A 120 -20.89 -11.42 5.55
N ILE A 121 -21.66 -11.46 6.65
CA ILE A 121 -21.32 -10.77 7.89
C ILE A 121 -20.04 -11.36 8.49
N VAL A 122 -19.92 -12.69 8.52
CA VAL A 122 -18.69 -13.37 8.97
C VAL A 122 -17.52 -13.01 8.06
N ALA A 123 -17.72 -13.05 6.74
CA ALA A 123 -16.66 -12.67 5.79
C ALA A 123 -16.21 -11.21 5.96
N LEU A 124 -17.13 -10.29 6.29
CA LEU A 124 -16.79 -8.89 6.57
C LEU A 124 -15.98 -8.74 7.87
N GLN A 125 -16.31 -9.53 8.89
CA GLN A 125 -15.54 -9.59 10.13
C GLN A 125 -14.13 -10.15 9.90
N GLU A 126 -14.01 -11.23 9.13
CA GLU A 126 -12.71 -11.80 8.74
C GLU A 126 -11.88 -10.80 7.93
N GLU A 127 -12.52 -10.06 7.01
CA GLU A 127 -11.88 -8.99 6.25
C GLU A 127 -11.36 -7.88 7.20
N TYR A 128 -12.16 -7.45 8.17
CA TYR A 128 -11.74 -6.47 9.18
C TYR A 128 -10.49 -6.95 9.95
N ASP A 129 -10.51 -8.18 10.46
CA ASP A 129 -9.39 -8.72 11.24
C ASP A 129 -8.12 -8.88 10.39
N ALA A 130 -8.26 -9.30 9.13
CA ALA A 130 -7.14 -9.36 8.19
C ALA A 130 -6.56 -7.98 7.88
N LEU A 131 -7.40 -6.97 7.63
CA LEU A 131 -6.96 -5.59 7.41
C LEU A 131 -6.25 -5.03 8.64
N LYS A 132 -6.74 -5.33 9.85
CA LYS A 132 -6.13 -4.89 11.11
C LYS A 132 -4.71 -5.44 11.26
N GLN A 133 -4.54 -6.73 11.01
CA GLN A 133 -3.22 -7.37 11.04
C GLN A 133 -2.28 -6.79 9.97
N LYS A 134 -2.80 -6.58 8.76
CA LYS A 134 -2.03 -5.99 7.66
C LYS A 134 -1.55 -4.57 7.97
N ILE A 135 -2.42 -3.72 8.53
CA ILE A 135 -2.06 -2.36 8.95
C ILE A 135 -0.96 -2.40 10.00
N ALA A 136 -1.06 -3.28 11.00
CA ALA A 136 -0.04 -3.42 12.03
C ALA A 136 1.32 -3.85 11.45
N ALA A 137 1.32 -4.82 10.52
CA ALA A 137 2.54 -5.26 9.84
C ALA A 137 3.17 -4.14 8.99
N LEU A 138 2.37 -3.40 8.22
CA LEU A 138 2.85 -2.29 7.40
C LEU A 138 3.40 -1.14 8.25
N LYS A 139 2.74 -0.80 9.37
CA LYS A 139 3.24 0.20 10.33
C LYS A 139 4.56 -0.24 10.94
N HIS A 140 4.68 -1.51 11.33
CA HIS A 140 5.94 -2.05 11.85
C HIS A 140 7.09 -1.92 10.84
N ILE A 141 6.85 -2.20 9.56
CA ILE A 141 7.87 -2.03 8.51
C ILE A 141 8.32 -0.55 8.37
N LEU A 142 7.39 0.41 8.49
CA LEU A 142 7.71 1.83 8.37
C LEU A 142 8.40 2.40 9.63
N GLU A 143 8.09 1.89 10.80
CA GLU A 143 8.63 2.35 12.08
C GLU A 143 9.96 1.69 12.46
N ASN A 144 10.21 0.46 11.97
CA ASN A 144 11.41 -0.31 12.28
C ASN A 144 12.33 -0.43 11.06
N HIS A 145 13.49 0.22 11.14
CA HIS A 145 14.48 0.19 10.07
C HIS A 145 15.01 -1.22 9.77
N ASP A 146 15.21 -2.06 10.79
CA ASP A 146 15.70 -3.43 10.59
C ASP A 146 14.66 -4.29 9.87
N ALA A 147 13.38 -4.13 10.22
CA ALA A 147 12.29 -4.81 9.54
C ALA A 147 12.20 -4.41 8.06
N LEU A 148 12.41 -3.13 7.75
CA LEU A 148 12.47 -2.66 6.37
C LEU A 148 13.66 -3.26 5.61
N LEU A 149 14.82 -3.36 6.25
CA LEU A 149 15.99 -3.99 5.65
C LEU A 149 15.78 -5.49 5.40
N ASP A 150 15.05 -6.19 6.27
CA ASP A 150 14.75 -7.61 6.08
C ASP A 150 13.81 -7.82 4.88
N VAL A 151 12.81 -6.96 4.70
CA VAL A 151 11.98 -6.97 3.47
C VAL A 151 12.82 -6.78 2.22
N ILE A 152 13.78 -5.84 2.24
CA ILE A 152 14.69 -5.64 1.10
C ILE A 152 15.55 -6.88 0.84
N LYS A 153 16.03 -7.56 1.88
CA LYS A 153 16.82 -8.78 1.73
C LYS A 153 16.01 -9.95 1.16
N GLU A 154 14.75 -10.08 1.52
CA GLU A 154 13.87 -11.14 1.01
C GLU A 154 13.52 -10.96 -0.47
N GLU A 155 13.52 -9.71 -0.95
CA GLU A 155 13.17 -9.36 -2.34
C GLU A 155 14.36 -9.31 -3.30
N LEU A 156 15.60 -9.32 -2.80
CA LEU A 156 16.84 -9.29 -3.58
C LEU A 156 17.33 -10.70 -3.97
#